data_AF-A0A2S0HXF3-F1
#
_entry.id   AF-A0A2S0HXF3-F1
#
_cell.length_a   1.000
_cell.length_b   1.000
_cell.length_c   1.000
_cell.angle_alpha   90.00
_cell.angle_beta   90.00
_cell.angle_gamma   90.00
#
_symmetry.space_group_name_H-M   'P 1'
#
loop_
_entity.id
_entity.type
_entity.pdbx_description
1 polymer ?
#
loop_
_entity_poly.entity_id
_entity_poly.type
_entity_poly.pdbx_seq_one_letter_code
_entity_poly.pdbx_strand_id
1 'polypeptide(L)'
;MKIVVGISRVFVGVLFIISGLIKLNDPVGFSFKLQDYFAPEVLNLEFLTPYALVIAIFVVIYEVLLGVMLLVGYARRFTLWSLLLMIVFFTFLTFYSAVTGKVTDCGCFGDALKLTPWESFYKDVVLLVLILILFFGRKYIQPFFSRNIRSITVFASLVVCLGITYHVLMHLPIIDFRPYKIGANISEGMTIPEDAPKPIFEYAWKFQVNGEEKVIVTNGDYPQQDGEFIGVETTEIQAGYEPPIHDFSMERGGEDHTTTFLNMENLIVVIAYNLSVSEMDGFNKIKTVTDDALAKGYRVIGLSASSEEDTEALASDYKLNFKFYFCDMTTLKTIVRSNPGILELQKGTIKQKLHWNDASELKLRNLPETSVQPDPVLKKSLDSIAVLDQRYRKLMYLETEEEREKAALEAGFEEADYSIGSLWAKQAAIDSLNMNYITGIFDTRGYPGTSMVGDANTAAWYVLQHNPKHIEKYLPMIKEAGQKGEIPFRLVAMMEDRYLMGKGEPQIYGTQGMTYDDERGDLIWPIADPEGVNERRKEAGFETTIEAYAKNLFGEDFEYKVLTMEDVNKD
;
A
#
# COMPACT_ATOMS: atom_id res chain seq x y z
N MET A 1 14.90 -28.80 48.47
CA MET A 1 13.75 -29.36 47.73
C MET A 1 12.44 -28.57 47.91
N LYS A 2 11.92 -28.34 49.13
CA LYS A 2 10.64 -27.60 49.33
C LYS A 2 10.65 -26.18 48.75
N ILE A 3 11.72 -25.41 49.00
CA ILE A 3 11.89 -24.05 48.49
C ILE A 3 11.96 -24.05 46.96
N VAL A 4 12.80 -24.91 46.39
CA VAL A 4 12.98 -25.06 44.94
C VAL A 4 11.64 -25.38 44.25
N VAL A 5 10.88 -26.37 44.75
CA VAL A 5 9.54 -26.69 44.24
C VAL A 5 8.57 -25.51 44.36
N GLY A 6 8.64 -24.74 45.44
CA GLY A 6 7.82 -23.54 45.63
C GLY A 6 8.13 -22.46 44.59
N ILE A 7 9.40 -22.16 44.36
CA ILE A 7 9.86 -21.19 43.36
C ILE A 7 9.48 -21.66 41.96
N SER A 8 9.82 -22.91 41.59
CA SER A 8 9.46 -23.48 40.29
C SER A 8 7.95 -23.45 40.05
N ARG A 9 7.13 -23.70 41.08
CA ARG A 9 5.66 -23.69 40.97
C ARG A 9 5.14 -22.30 40.63
N VAL A 10 5.63 -21.29 41.33
CA VAL A 10 5.23 -19.90 41.09
C VAL A 10 5.69 -19.46 39.71
N PHE A 11 6.96 -19.69 39.38
CA PHE A 11 7.53 -19.29 38.10
C PHE A 11 6.82 -19.95 36.91
N VAL A 12 6.73 -21.28 36.90
CA VAL A 12 6.05 -22.03 35.81
C VAL A 12 4.57 -21.66 35.74
N GLY A 13 3.89 -21.56 36.88
CA GLY A 13 2.47 -21.23 36.92
C GLY A 13 2.17 -19.83 36.38
N VAL A 14 2.95 -18.82 36.78
CA VAL A 14 2.81 -17.45 36.29
C VAL A 14 3.16 -17.35 34.81
N LEU A 15 4.25 -18.00 34.37
CA LEU A 15 4.67 -17.98 32.97
C LEU A 15 3.61 -18.59 32.05
N PHE A 16 3.02 -19.73 32.41
CA PHE A 16 1.93 -20.35 31.63
C PHE A 16 0.68 -19.47 31.59
N ILE A 17 0.33 -18.79 32.69
CA ILE A 17 -0.80 -17.85 32.70
C ILE A 17 -0.52 -16.68 31.76
N ILE A 18 0.66 -16.05 31.85
CA ILE A 18 1.01 -14.89 31.01
C ILE A 18 1.07 -15.29 29.53
N SER A 19 1.81 -16.36 29.21
CA SER A 19 1.93 -16.91 27.86
C SER A 19 0.55 -17.26 27.28
N GLY A 20 -0.27 -17.98 28.05
CA GLY A 20 -1.63 -18.32 27.64
C GLY A 20 -2.52 -17.09 27.46
N LEU A 21 -2.49 -16.10 28.36
CA LEU A 21 -3.31 -14.88 28.21
C LEU A 21 -2.91 -14.04 27.00
N ILE A 22 -1.61 -13.97 26.67
CA ILE A 22 -1.14 -13.25 25.47
C ILE A 22 -1.67 -13.94 24.21
N LYS A 23 -1.59 -15.28 24.12
CA LYS A 23 -2.19 -16.02 23.01
C LYS A 23 -3.72 -15.94 23.01
N LEU A 24 -4.36 -15.83 24.18
CA LEU A 24 -5.82 -15.74 24.31
C LEU A 24 -6.36 -14.40 23.83
N ASN A 25 -5.54 -13.35 23.90
CA ASN A 25 -5.84 -12.05 23.33
C ASN A 25 -5.86 -12.09 21.79
N ASP A 26 -5.18 -13.05 21.15
CA ASP A 26 -5.19 -13.24 19.69
C ASP A 26 -5.13 -14.73 19.28
N PRO A 27 -6.23 -15.49 19.49
CA PRO A 27 -6.28 -16.91 19.14
C PRO A 27 -6.28 -17.13 17.63
N VAL A 28 -6.73 -16.14 16.84
CA VAL A 28 -6.71 -16.17 15.38
C VAL A 28 -5.26 -16.13 14.88
N GLY A 29 -4.43 -15.21 15.40
CA GLY A 29 -3.00 -15.16 15.11
C GLY A 29 -2.29 -16.47 15.46
N PHE A 30 -2.57 -17.05 16.64
CA PHE A 30 -2.02 -18.34 17.02
C PHE A 30 -2.49 -19.48 16.10
N SER A 31 -3.72 -19.43 15.59
CA SER A 31 -4.22 -20.42 14.64
C SER A 31 -3.47 -20.40 13.31
N PHE A 32 -3.04 -19.23 12.83
CA PHE A 32 -2.20 -19.14 11.63
C PHE A 32 -0.84 -19.83 11.85
N LYS A 33 -0.22 -19.64 13.02
CA LYS A 33 1.01 -20.36 13.37
C LYS A 33 0.82 -21.88 13.39
N LEU A 34 -0.32 -22.37 13.87
CA LEU A 34 -0.63 -23.80 13.81
C LEU A 34 -0.78 -24.29 12.36
N GLN A 35 -1.36 -23.49 11.47
CA GLN A 35 -1.46 -23.82 10.05
C GLN A 35 -0.08 -23.94 9.40
N ASP A 36 0.86 -23.06 9.75
CA ASP A 36 2.26 -23.16 9.29
C ASP A 36 2.87 -24.51 9.70
N TYR A 37 2.61 -24.98 10.93
CA TYR A 37 3.05 -26.31 11.37
C TYR A 37 2.35 -27.46 10.64
N PHE A 38 1.09 -27.29 10.23
CA PHE A 38 0.32 -28.33 9.55
C PHE A 38 0.64 -28.45 8.06
N ALA A 39 1.33 -27.48 7.48
CA ALA A 39 1.71 -27.46 6.07
C ALA A 39 2.50 -28.73 5.64
N PRO A 40 2.39 -29.16 4.36
CA PRO A 40 3.10 -30.32 3.80
C PRO A 40 4.59 -30.31 4.04
N GLU A 41 5.20 -29.13 3.96
CA GLU A 41 6.64 -28.94 4.07
C GLU A 41 7.11 -29.08 5.52
N VAL A 42 6.23 -28.97 6.52
CA VAL A 42 6.57 -28.95 7.95
C VAL A 42 6.25 -30.28 8.63
N LEU A 43 4.98 -30.56 8.93
CA LEU A 43 4.54 -31.83 9.54
C LEU A 43 3.61 -32.66 8.64
N ASN A 44 3.15 -32.10 7.51
CA ASN A 44 2.23 -32.76 6.59
C ASN A 44 0.92 -33.23 7.27
N LEU A 45 0.29 -32.31 8.00
CA LEU A 45 -0.94 -32.52 8.76
C LEU A 45 -2.09 -31.62 8.26
N GLU A 46 -2.17 -31.37 6.95
CA GLU A 46 -3.13 -30.42 6.36
C GLU A 46 -4.60 -30.70 6.73
N PHE A 47 -4.94 -31.95 7.05
CA PHE A 47 -6.28 -32.31 7.52
C PHE A 47 -6.68 -31.60 8.83
N LEU A 48 -5.71 -31.07 9.59
CA LEU A 48 -5.93 -30.27 10.80
C LEU A 48 -6.14 -28.77 10.52
N THR A 49 -5.79 -28.28 9.33
CA THR A 49 -5.90 -26.86 8.95
C THR A 49 -7.30 -26.28 9.16
N PRO A 50 -8.41 -26.97 8.80
CA PRO A 50 -9.77 -26.47 9.07
C PRO A 50 -10.10 -26.36 10.56
N TYR A 51 -9.41 -27.12 11.42
CA TYR A 51 -9.62 -27.16 12.86
C TYR A 51 -8.64 -26.27 13.64
N ALA A 52 -7.72 -25.60 12.95
CA ALA A 52 -6.62 -24.85 13.58
C ALA A 52 -7.11 -23.81 14.61
N LEU A 53 -8.18 -23.08 14.32
CA LEU A 53 -8.75 -22.10 15.26
C LEU A 53 -9.32 -22.75 16.53
N VAL A 54 -10.05 -23.85 16.38
CA VAL A 54 -10.62 -24.58 17.53
C VAL A 54 -9.50 -25.18 18.39
N ILE A 55 -8.47 -25.74 17.75
CA ILE A 55 -7.28 -26.26 18.43
C ILE A 55 -6.54 -25.13 19.16
N ALA A 56 -6.34 -23.99 18.50
CA ALA A 56 -5.70 -22.80 19.10
C ALA A 56 -6.43 -22.36 20.37
N ILE A 57 -7.74 -22.17 20.30
CA ILE A 57 -8.57 -21.78 21.45
C ILE A 57 -8.43 -22.81 22.58
N PHE A 58 -8.55 -24.10 22.27
CA PHE A 58 -8.45 -25.15 23.27
C PHE A 58 -7.08 -25.15 23.97
N VAL A 59 -5.99 -25.15 23.19
CA VAL A 59 -4.61 -25.21 23.72
C VAL A 59 -4.33 -24.00 24.61
N VAL A 60 -4.74 -22.81 24.19
CA VAL A 60 -4.48 -21.56 24.91
C VAL A 60 -5.27 -21.50 26.22
N ILE A 61 -6.57 -21.82 26.19
CA ILE A 61 -7.39 -21.90 27.42
C ILE A 61 -6.79 -22.95 28.36
N TYR A 62 -6.40 -24.11 27.81
CA TYR A 62 -5.80 -25.19 28.59
C TYR A 62 -4.48 -24.77 29.24
N GLU A 63 -3.63 -24.01 28.55
CA GLU A 63 -2.37 -23.46 29.07
C GLU A 63 -2.63 -22.54 30.29
N VAL A 64 -3.56 -21.59 30.18
CA VAL A 64 -3.94 -20.71 31.29
C VAL A 64 -4.48 -21.52 32.47
N LEU A 65 -5.38 -22.47 32.21
CA LEU A 65 -5.96 -23.32 33.24
C LEU A 65 -4.91 -24.16 33.97
N LEU A 66 -3.95 -24.76 33.26
CA LEU A 66 -2.86 -25.51 33.87
C LEU A 66 -1.98 -24.62 34.76
N GLY A 67 -1.69 -23.40 34.33
CA GLY A 67 -0.98 -22.41 35.14
C GLY A 67 -1.73 -22.09 36.44
N VAL A 68 -3.04 -21.77 36.35
CA VAL A 68 -3.89 -21.52 37.53
C VAL A 68 -3.95 -22.76 38.44
N MET A 69 -4.21 -23.94 37.88
CA MET A 69 -4.28 -25.20 38.60
C MET A 69 -2.98 -25.52 39.34
N LEU A 70 -1.83 -25.24 38.74
CA LEU A 70 -0.53 -25.39 39.37
C LEU A 70 -0.37 -24.43 40.55
N LEU A 71 -0.71 -23.15 40.39
CA LEU A 71 -0.62 -22.15 41.46
C LEU A 71 -1.54 -22.47 42.63
N VAL A 72 -2.80 -22.86 42.40
CA VAL A 72 -3.72 -23.20 43.51
C VAL A 72 -3.51 -24.61 44.06
N GLY A 73 -2.81 -25.48 43.33
CA GLY A 73 -2.58 -26.88 43.71
C GLY A 73 -3.82 -27.74 43.50
N TYR A 74 -4.58 -27.49 42.42
CA TYR A 74 -5.74 -28.28 42.00
C TYR A 74 -5.29 -29.49 41.18
N ALA A 75 -6.01 -30.62 41.29
CA ALA A 75 -5.77 -31.86 40.53
C ALA A 75 -4.30 -32.24 40.27
N ARG A 76 -3.42 -32.09 41.27
CA ARG A 76 -1.95 -32.13 41.15
C ARG A 76 -1.36 -33.17 40.18
N ARG A 77 -1.84 -34.42 40.23
CA ARG A 77 -1.34 -35.48 39.34
C ARG A 77 -1.66 -35.19 37.88
N PHE A 78 -2.90 -34.82 37.59
CA PHE A 78 -3.34 -34.43 36.25
C PHE A 78 -2.53 -33.22 35.78
N THR A 79 -2.49 -32.14 36.57
CA THR A 79 -1.78 -30.90 36.20
C THR A 79 -0.32 -31.14 35.83
N LEU A 80 0.42 -31.91 36.64
CA LEU A 80 1.84 -32.16 36.39
C LEU A 80 2.09 -33.05 35.16
N TRP A 81 1.25 -34.06 34.93
CA TRP A 81 1.34 -34.88 33.72
C TRP A 81 0.99 -34.09 32.46
N SER A 82 -0.06 -33.26 32.53
CA SER A 82 -0.46 -32.39 31.43
C SER A 82 0.62 -31.37 31.08
N LEU A 83 1.20 -30.71 32.08
CA LEU A 83 2.32 -29.78 31.90
C LEU A 83 3.53 -30.48 31.26
N LEU A 84 3.86 -31.69 31.75
CA LEU A 84 4.99 -32.46 31.21
C LEU A 84 4.76 -32.88 29.76
N LEU A 85 3.58 -33.40 29.42
CA LEU A 85 3.25 -33.80 28.05
C LEU A 85 3.31 -32.58 27.10
N MET A 86 2.72 -31.47 27.52
CA MET A 86 2.64 -30.26 26.72
C MET A 86 4.02 -29.64 26.49
N ILE A 87 4.87 -29.55 27.53
CA ILE A 87 6.21 -28.99 27.36
C ILE A 87 7.11 -29.92 26.53
N VAL A 88 6.99 -31.25 26.66
CA VAL A 88 7.75 -32.19 25.83
C VAL A 88 7.35 -32.05 24.35
N PHE A 89 6.05 -31.92 24.08
CA PHE A 89 5.54 -31.68 22.74
C PHE A 89 6.04 -30.34 22.16
N PHE A 90 5.93 -29.23 22.89
CA PHE A 90 6.42 -27.94 22.42
C PHE A 90 7.94 -27.91 22.29
N THR A 91 8.70 -28.54 23.19
CA THR A 91 10.16 -28.68 23.07
C THR A 91 10.54 -29.40 21.78
N PHE A 92 9.77 -30.42 21.37
CA PHE A 92 9.97 -31.09 20.09
C PHE A 92 9.70 -30.15 18.90
N LEU A 93 8.59 -29.40 18.92
CA LEU A 93 8.26 -28.45 17.86
C LEU A 93 9.29 -27.32 17.74
N THR A 94 9.70 -26.73 18.86
CA THR A 94 10.69 -25.65 18.88
C THR A 94 12.07 -26.14 18.45
N PHE A 95 12.45 -27.38 18.81
CA PHE A 95 13.66 -28.01 18.28
C PHE A 95 13.58 -28.24 16.76
N TYR A 96 12.46 -28.76 16.27
CA TYR A 96 12.25 -28.96 14.83
C TYR A 96 12.36 -27.64 14.06
N SER A 97 11.72 -26.58 14.55
CA SER A 97 11.83 -25.22 13.99
C SER A 97 13.26 -24.71 14.01
N ALA A 98 14.00 -24.92 15.11
CA ALA A 98 15.39 -24.46 15.26
C ALA A 98 16.39 -25.15 14.32
N VAL A 99 16.17 -26.44 14.00
CA VAL A 99 17.05 -27.21 13.11
C VAL A 99 16.68 -27.01 11.64
N THR A 100 15.39 -26.93 11.31
CA THR A 100 14.93 -26.87 9.91
C THR A 100 14.81 -25.46 9.36
N GLY A 101 14.67 -24.45 10.22
CA GLY A 101 14.43 -23.06 9.81
C GLY A 101 13.07 -22.82 9.12
N LYS A 102 12.20 -23.83 9.02
CA LYS A 102 10.94 -23.76 8.25
C LYS A 102 9.86 -22.90 8.91
N VAL A 103 9.90 -22.76 10.24
CA VAL A 103 8.99 -21.91 11.00
C VAL A 103 9.84 -21.00 11.87
N THR A 104 9.87 -19.71 11.52
CA THR A 104 10.74 -18.72 12.15
C THR A 104 10.22 -18.19 13.49
N ASP A 105 8.93 -18.40 13.79
CA ASP A 105 8.30 -18.01 15.04
C ASP A 105 7.38 -19.12 15.58
N CYS A 106 7.71 -19.61 16.77
CA CYS A 106 7.01 -20.70 17.45
C CYS A 106 5.69 -20.23 18.12
N GLY A 107 5.38 -18.94 18.12
CA GLY A 107 4.11 -18.38 18.59
C GLY A 107 3.88 -18.45 20.10
N CYS A 108 4.90 -18.79 20.89
CA CYS A 108 4.77 -19.01 22.34
C CYS A 108 4.27 -17.79 23.12
N PHE A 109 4.64 -16.57 22.71
CA PHE A 109 4.17 -15.32 23.30
C PHE A 109 3.40 -14.46 22.29
N GLY A 110 2.89 -15.06 21.22
CA GLY A 110 2.26 -14.34 20.11
C GLY A 110 3.11 -13.16 19.63
N ASP A 111 2.45 -12.09 19.19
CA ASP A 111 3.11 -10.87 18.69
C ASP A 111 3.73 -9.99 19.80
N ALA A 112 3.56 -10.33 21.09
CA ALA A 112 4.09 -9.52 22.19
C ALA A 112 5.61 -9.68 22.37
N LEU A 113 6.16 -10.85 22.04
CA LEU A 113 7.59 -11.13 22.13
C LEU A 113 7.96 -12.19 21.08
N LYS A 114 8.57 -11.73 19.98
CA LYS A 114 9.16 -12.62 18.97
C LYS A 114 10.50 -13.14 19.49
N LEU A 115 10.58 -14.46 19.65
CA LEU A 115 11.79 -15.17 20.04
C LEU A 115 12.31 -15.93 18.83
N THR A 116 13.63 -15.94 18.64
CA THR A 116 14.24 -16.81 17.63
C THR A 116 13.93 -18.29 17.93
N PRO A 117 13.99 -19.18 16.93
CA PRO A 117 13.75 -20.61 17.15
C PRO A 117 14.63 -21.22 18.26
N TRP A 118 15.91 -20.84 18.32
CA TRP A 118 16.84 -21.31 19.35
C TRP A 118 16.51 -20.76 20.74
N GLU A 119 16.14 -19.49 20.87
CA GLU A 119 15.69 -18.93 22.16
C GLU A 119 14.42 -19.61 22.66
N SER A 120 13.48 -19.87 21.75
CA SER A 120 12.24 -20.60 22.06
C SER A 120 12.52 -22.02 22.57
N PHE A 121 13.44 -22.74 21.92
CA PHE A 121 13.86 -24.07 22.33
C PHE A 121 14.53 -24.08 23.72
N TYR A 122 15.50 -23.21 23.96
CA TYR A 122 16.18 -23.16 25.27
C TYR A 122 15.23 -22.79 26.40
N LYS A 123 14.29 -21.87 26.16
CA LYS A 123 13.23 -21.53 27.11
C LYS A 123 12.38 -22.77 27.44
N ASP A 124 11.99 -23.57 26.45
CA ASP A 124 11.21 -24.80 26.66
C ASP A 124 12.01 -25.86 27.43
N VAL A 125 13.31 -26.00 27.16
CA VAL A 125 14.21 -26.90 27.91
C VAL A 125 14.32 -26.48 29.38
N VAL A 126 14.48 -25.18 29.66
CA VAL A 126 14.49 -24.65 31.04
C VAL A 126 13.16 -24.94 31.74
N LEU A 127 12.04 -24.71 31.06
CA LEU A 127 10.70 -25.02 31.57
C LEU A 127 10.53 -26.52 31.83
N LEU A 128 11.03 -27.38 30.94
CA LEU A 128 11.02 -28.83 31.11
C LEU A 128 11.78 -29.24 32.38
N VAL A 129 12.97 -28.69 32.62
CA VAL A 129 13.75 -28.96 33.85
C VAL A 129 12.97 -28.53 35.10
N LEU A 130 12.37 -27.34 35.08
CA LEU A 130 11.55 -26.85 36.20
C LEU A 130 10.31 -27.73 36.42
N ILE A 131 9.66 -28.20 35.36
CA ILE A 131 8.52 -29.12 35.42
C ILE A 131 8.94 -30.49 35.96
N LEU A 132 10.12 -31.01 35.61
CA LEU A 132 10.66 -32.25 36.19
C LEU A 132 10.90 -32.11 37.70
N ILE A 133 11.43 -30.96 38.16
CA ILE A 133 11.56 -30.66 39.59
C ILE A 133 10.19 -30.68 40.28
N LEU A 134 9.16 -30.11 39.66
CA LEU A 134 7.79 -30.14 40.18
C LEU A 134 7.20 -31.57 40.18
N PHE A 135 7.50 -32.35 39.15
CA PHE A 135 7.00 -33.72 38.97
C PHE A 135 7.52 -34.66 40.06
N PHE A 136 8.85 -34.69 40.28
CA PHE A 136 9.47 -35.47 41.35
C PHE A 136 9.22 -34.84 42.73
N GLY A 137 9.10 -33.51 42.79
CA GLY A 137 8.81 -32.72 43.98
C GLY A 137 7.34 -32.64 44.37
N ARG A 138 6.44 -33.38 43.70
CA ARG A 138 4.97 -33.27 43.84
C ARG A 138 4.43 -33.32 45.27
N LYS A 139 5.14 -33.96 46.19
CA LYS A 139 4.78 -34.04 47.62
C LYS A 139 4.82 -32.67 48.34
N TYR A 140 5.59 -31.72 47.82
CA TYR A 140 5.73 -30.38 48.38
C TYR A 140 4.72 -29.36 47.81
N ILE A 141 3.96 -29.74 46.78
CA ILE A 141 2.88 -28.90 46.22
C ILE A 141 1.65 -29.04 47.13
N GLN A 142 1.55 -28.17 48.13
CA GLN A 142 0.42 -28.13 49.05
C GLN A 142 -0.63 -27.11 48.57
N PRO A 143 -1.93 -27.40 48.74
CA PRO A 143 -2.98 -26.46 48.40
C PRO A 143 -3.01 -25.28 49.36
N PHE A 144 -3.20 -24.08 48.82
CA PHE A 144 -3.30 -22.86 49.63
C PHE A 144 -4.71 -22.64 50.21
N PHE A 145 -5.74 -23.14 49.53
CA PHE A 145 -7.15 -22.93 49.90
C PHE A 145 -7.93 -24.23 50.07
N SER A 146 -9.14 -24.10 50.63
CA SER A 146 -10.10 -25.20 50.74
C SER A 146 -10.42 -25.81 49.37
N ARG A 147 -10.94 -27.04 49.34
CA ARG A 147 -11.28 -27.73 48.08
C ARG A 147 -12.25 -26.91 47.22
N ASN A 148 -13.27 -26.31 47.84
CA ASN A 148 -14.31 -25.56 47.13
C ASN A 148 -13.74 -24.28 46.52
N ILE A 149 -12.95 -23.51 47.27
CA ILE A 149 -12.33 -22.28 46.76
C ILE A 149 -11.45 -22.58 45.55
N ARG A 150 -10.63 -23.64 45.60
CA ARG A 150 -9.79 -24.03 44.46
C ARG A 150 -10.61 -24.40 43.22
N SER A 151 -11.67 -25.19 43.39
CA SER A 151 -12.56 -25.55 42.28
C SER A 151 -13.26 -24.32 41.69
N ILE A 152 -13.72 -23.40 42.54
CA ILE A 152 -14.34 -22.14 42.11
C ILE A 152 -13.33 -21.28 41.35
N THR A 153 -12.09 -21.15 41.82
CA THR A 153 -11.05 -20.37 41.12
C THR A 153 -10.77 -20.92 39.72
N VAL A 154 -10.62 -22.24 39.57
CA VAL A 154 -10.38 -22.88 38.26
C VAL A 154 -11.58 -22.71 37.33
N PHE A 155 -12.80 -22.89 37.86
CA PHE A 155 -14.02 -22.68 37.08
C PHE A 155 -14.19 -21.22 36.66
N ALA A 156 -13.94 -20.26 37.56
CA ALA A 156 -13.96 -18.84 37.25
C ALA A 156 -12.93 -18.47 36.18
N SER A 157 -11.71 -19.02 36.25
CA SER A 157 -10.71 -18.80 35.19
C SER A 157 -11.18 -19.34 33.83
N LEU A 158 -11.85 -20.49 33.79
CA LEU A 158 -12.41 -21.01 32.54
C LEU A 158 -13.48 -20.08 31.97
N VAL A 159 -14.41 -19.60 32.80
CA VAL A 159 -15.47 -18.67 32.38
C VAL A 159 -14.87 -17.35 31.87
N VAL A 160 -13.86 -16.82 32.56
CA VAL A 160 -13.15 -15.61 32.12
C VAL A 160 -12.45 -15.86 30.79
N CYS A 161 -11.75 -16.99 30.63
CA CYS A 161 -11.09 -17.31 29.38
C CYS A 161 -12.09 -17.41 28.21
N LEU A 162 -13.23 -18.09 28.42
CA LEU A 162 -14.29 -18.18 27.41
C LEU A 162 -14.88 -16.81 27.06
N GLY A 163 -15.08 -15.94 28.04
CA GLY A 163 -15.54 -14.57 27.82
C GLY A 163 -14.56 -13.73 27.00
N ILE A 164 -13.26 -13.84 27.29
CA ILE A 164 -12.20 -13.18 26.51
C ILE A 164 -12.18 -13.74 25.09
N THR A 165 -12.20 -15.07 24.92
CA THR A 165 -12.25 -15.70 23.59
C THR A 165 -13.45 -15.22 22.78
N TYR A 166 -14.65 -15.22 23.37
CA TYR A 166 -15.84 -14.72 22.69
C TYR A 166 -15.67 -13.27 22.25
N HIS A 167 -15.14 -12.42 23.13
CA HIS A 167 -14.89 -11.01 22.80
C HIS A 167 -13.91 -10.86 21.63
N VAL A 168 -12.73 -11.48 21.67
CA VAL A 168 -11.70 -11.30 20.62
C VAL A 168 -12.00 -12.04 19.30
N LEU A 169 -13.01 -12.91 19.28
CA LEU A 169 -13.54 -13.49 18.03
C LEU A 169 -14.63 -12.62 17.40
N MET A 170 -15.36 -11.84 18.21
CA MET A 170 -16.41 -10.95 17.73
C MET A 170 -15.93 -9.50 17.55
N HIS A 171 -14.80 -9.15 18.14
CA HIS A 171 -14.19 -7.82 18.19
C HIS A 171 -12.67 -7.95 18.06
N LEU A 172 -11.97 -6.82 17.89
CA LEU A 172 -10.51 -6.84 17.83
C LEU A 172 -9.86 -7.25 19.17
N PRO A 173 -8.61 -7.74 19.14
CA PRO A 173 -7.81 -7.99 20.35
C PRO A 173 -7.81 -6.79 21.31
N ILE A 174 -7.87 -7.07 22.61
CA ILE A 174 -7.92 -6.05 23.68
C ILE A 174 -6.65 -5.19 23.65
N ILE A 175 -5.50 -5.82 23.43
CA ILE A 175 -4.21 -5.15 23.26
C ILE A 175 -3.66 -5.53 21.89
N ASP A 176 -3.27 -4.53 21.11
CA ASP A 176 -2.63 -4.75 19.82
C ASP A 176 -1.10 -4.62 19.92
N PHE A 177 -0.42 -5.76 19.83
CA PHE A 177 1.05 -5.83 19.84
C PHE A 177 1.67 -5.70 18.44
N ARG A 178 0.85 -5.64 17.39
CA ARG A 178 1.32 -5.69 16.01
C ARG A 178 1.83 -4.33 15.54
N PRO A 179 2.65 -4.30 14.46
CA PRO A 179 3.15 -3.06 13.87
C PRO A 179 2.05 -2.08 13.43
N TYR A 180 0.86 -2.59 13.10
CA TYR A 180 -0.31 -1.84 12.63
C TYR A 180 -1.28 -1.41 13.75
N LYS A 181 -0.78 -1.15 14.96
CA LYS A 181 -1.60 -0.63 16.06
C LYS A 181 -2.07 0.79 15.78
N ILE A 182 -3.16 1.21 16.43
CA ILE A 182 -3.64 2.59 16.33
C ILE A 182 -2.52 3.57 16.74
N GLY A 183 -2.31 4.60 15.91
CA GLY A 183 -1.24 5.58 16.06
C GLY A 183 0.03 5.27 15.27
N ALA A 184 0.23 4.03 14.79
CA ALA A 184 1.37 3.69 13.94
C ALA A 184 1.23 4.33 12.55
N ASN A 185 2.36 4.71 11.94
CA ASN A 185 2.43 5.17 10.56
C ASN A 185 3.03 4.07 9.67
N ILE A 186 2.29 3.69 8.62
CA ILE A 186 2.67 2.60 7.72
C ILE A 186 3.92 2.97 6.92
N SER A 187 3.98 4.18 6.37
CA SER A 187 5.14 4.67 5.61
C SER A 187 6.41 4.69 6.45
N GLU A 188 6.34 5.23 7.67
CA GLU A 188 7.48 5.23 8.60
C GLU A 188 7.87 3.81 9.00
N GLY A 189 6.90 2.93 9.24
CA GLY A 189 7.14 1.53 9.60
C GLY A 189 7.80 0.68 8.50
N MET A 190 7.74 1.14 7.24
CA MET A 190 8.44 0.54 6.09
C MET A 190 9.86 1.07 5.91
N THR A 191 10.24 2.16 6.57
CA THR A 191 11.56 2.74 6.38
C THR A 191 12.64 1.94 7.10
N ILE A 192 13.78 1.76 6.41
CA ILE A 192 15.00 1.21 6.97
C ILE A 192 15.86 2.38 7.45
N PRO A 193 16.22 2.45 8.74
CA PRO A 193 17.13 3.48 9.26
C PRO A 193 18.50 3.46 8.55
N GLU A 194 19.13 4.61 8.38
CA GLU A 194 20.44 4.70 7.69
C GLU A 194 21.56 3.95 8.44
N ASP A 195 21.46 3.87 9.77
CA ASP A 195 22.38 3.17 10.68
C ASP A 195 22.01 1.70 10.88
N ALA A 196 20.99 1.21 10.18
CA ALA A 196 20.51 -0.15 10.37
C ALA A 196 21.55 -1.19 9.91
N PRO A 197 21.72 -2.29 10.67
CA PRO A 197 22.64 -3.35 10.31
C PRO A 197 22.30 -3.93 8.93
N LYS A 198 23.30 -4.01 8.06
CA LYS A 198 23.18 -4.65 6.74
C LYS A 198 23.41 -6.15 6.90
N PRO A 199 22.79 -6.99 6.05
CA PRO A 199 23.08 -8.41 6.06
C PRO A 199 24.54 -8.64 5.65
N ILE A 200 25.24 -9.48 6.42
CA ILE A 200 26.62 -9.88 6.13
C ILE A 200 26.62 -11.36 5.78
N PHE A 201 27.06 -11.67 4.58
CA PHE A 201 27.22 -13.04 4.09
C PHE A 201 28.71 -13.39 4.00
N GLU A 202 29.06 -14.56 4.51
CA GLU A 202 30.35 -15.21 4.26
C GLU A 202 30.18 -16.26 3.17
N TYR A 203 31.11 -16.30 2.23
CA TYR A 203 31.17 -17.24 1.13
C TYR A 203 32.40 -18.13 1.33
N ALA A 204 32.18 -19.39 1.66
CA ALA A 204 33.20 -20.41 1.77
C ALA A 204 33.37 -21.11 0.41
N TRP A 205 34.34 -20.65 -0.36
CA TRP A 205 34.68 -21.17 -1.69
C TRP A 205 35.58 -22.39 -1.58
N LYS A 206 35.17 -23.51 -2.18
CA LYS A 206 35.91 -24.77 -2.17
C LYS A 206 36.64 -24.94 -3.51
N PHE A 207 37.95 -25.15 -3.46
CA PHE A 207 38.82 -25.39 -4.61
C PHE A 207 39.58 -26.69 -4.47
N GLN A 208 39.77 -27.40 -5.59
CA GLN A 208 40.71 -28.51 -5.68
C GLN A 208 42.06 -27.97 -6.16
N VAL A 209 43.06 -27.99 -5.28
CA VAL A 209 44.40 -27.50 -5.57
C VAL A 209 45.38 -28.64 -5.38
N ASN A 210 46.03 -29.09 -6.46
CA ASN A 210 46.99 -30.21 -6.44
C ASN A 210 46.45 -31.52 -5.83
N GLY A 211 45.15 -31.77 -5.95
CA GLY A 211 44.48 -32.96 -5.40
C GLY A 211 43.99 -32.84 -3.97
N GLU A 212 44.28 -31.74 -3.26
CA GLU A 212 43.77 -31.43 -1.92
C GLU A 212 42.65 -30.38 -1.99
N GLU A 213 41.63 -30.54 -1.13
CA GLU A 213 40.52 -29.58 -1.01
C GLU A 213 40.95 -28.40 -0.13
N LYS A 214 40.78 -27.18 -0.64
CA LYS A 214 41.07 -25.93 0.06
C LYS A 214 39.83 -25.05 0.10
N VAL A 215 39.45 -24.61 1.30
CA VAL A 215 38.33 -23.70 1.53
C VAL A 215 38.86 -22.29 1.79
N ILE A 216 38.34 -21.29 1.08
CA ILE A 216 38.66 -19.86 1.27
C ILE A 216 37.38 -19.12 1.60
N VAL A 217 37.37 -18.36 2.69
CA VAL A 217 36.20 -17.57 3.13
C VAL A 217 36.38 -16.12 2.70
N THR A 218 35.37 -15.54 2.04
CA THR A 218 35.31 -14.12 1.66
C THR A 218 33.95 -13.52 1.98
N ASN A 219 33.83 -12.19 1.95
CA ASN A 219 32.56 -11.47 2.18
C ASN A 219 31.87 -11.06 0.87
N GLY A 220 32.07 -11.81 -0.22
CA GLY A 220 31.43 -11.61 -1.53
C GLY A 220 32.39 -11.61 -2.71
N ASP A 221 33.65 -11.22 -2.49
CA ASP A 221 34.66 -11.24 -3.55
C ASP A 221 35.07 -12.67 -3.90
N TYR A 222 35.18 -12.97 -5.20
CA TYR A 222 35.70 -14.25 -5.65
C TYR A 222 37.21 -14.34 -5.32
N PRO A 223 37.66 -15.37 -4.58
CA PRO A 223 39.05 -15.45 -4.16
C PRO A 223 39.99 -15.74 -5.35
N GLN A 224 41.09 -14.99 -5.44
CA GLN A 224 42.15 -15.25 -6.42
C GLN A 224 43.00 -16.44 -5.97
N GLN A 225 42.59 -17.65 -6.36
CA GLN A 225 43.24 -18.92 -6.03
C GLN A 225 43.36 -19.79 -7.28
N ASP A 226 44.54 -20.39 -7.48
CA ASP A 226 44.76 -21.41 -8.52
C ASP A 226 44.11 -22.74 -8.10
N GLY A 227 43.35 -23.39 -8.98
CA GLY A 227 42.69 -24.68 -8.74
C GLY A 227 41.33 -24.80 -9.44
N GLU A 228 40.75 -25.99 -9.45
CA GLU A 228 39.41 -26.23 -9.99
C GLU A 228 38.35 -25.86 -8.95
N PHE A 229 37.35 -25.06 -9.31
CA PHE A 229 36.27 -24.66 -8.42
C PHE A 229 35.31 -25.83 -8.19
N ILE A 230 35.11 -26.22 -6.93
CA ILE A 230 34.23 -27.32 -6.53
C ILE A 230 32.83 -26.80 -6.19
N GLY A 231 32.73 -25.70 -5.44
CA GLY A 231 31.46 -25.14 -4.98
C GLY A 231 31.62 -24.01 -3.98
N VAL A 232 30.54 -23.30 -3.68
CA VAL A 232 30.50 -22.23 -2.68
C VAL A 232 29.40 -22.50 -1.67
N GLU A 233 29.73 -22.42 -0.39
CA GLU A 233 28.77 -22.45 0.70
C GLU A 233 28.60 -21.01 1.20
N THR A 234 27.37 -20.48 1.10
CA THR A 234 27.04 -19.15 1.61
C THR A 234 26.46 -19.30 3.02
N THR A 235 27.03 -18.58 3.97
CA THR A 235 26.56 -18.53 5.36
C THR A 235 26.18 -17.10 5.69
N GLU A 236 24.94 -16.87 6.10
CA GLU A 236 24.51 -15.60 6.66
C GLU A 236 25.07 -15.47 8.08
N ILE A 237 26.00 -14.54 8.28
CA ILE A 237 26.65 -14.32 9.58
C ILE A 237 25.86 -13.32 10.42
N GLN A 238 25.24 -12.35 9.75
CA GLN A 238 24.40 -11.35 10.38
C GLN A 238 23.22 -11.05 9.48
N ALA A 239 22.02 -11.16 10.03
CA ALA A 239 20.80 -10.75 9.35
C ALA A 239 20.73 -9.23 9.21
N GLY A 240 20.18 -8.78 8.09
CA GLY A 240 19.85 -7.38 7.87
C GLY A 240 18.73 -6.93 8.80
N TYR A 241 18.65 -5.62 9.05
CA TYR A 241 17.47 -5.05 9.68
C TYR A 241 16.26 -5.22 8.78
N GLU A 242 15.23 -5.87 9.31
CA GLU A 242 13.93 -5.99 8.67
C GLU A 242 12.98 -4.95 9.29
N PRO A 243 12.35 -4.09 8.47
CA PRO A 243 11.43 -3.09 8.99
C PRO A 243 10.20 -3.77 9.63
N PRO A 244 9.62 -3.17 10.70
CA PRO A 244 8.45 -3.74 11.37
C PRO A 244 7.26 -3.95 10.44
N ILE A 245 7.14 -3.10 9.40
CA ILE A 245 6.22 -3.30 8.29
C ILE A 245 7.04 -3.57 7.03
N HIS A 246 6.90 -4.79 6.52
CA HIS A 246 7.42 -5.25 5.24
C HIS A 246 6.25 -5.82 4.44
N ASP A 247 6.41 -5.96 3.12
CA ASP A 247 5.43 -6.55 2.20
C ASP A 247 4.05 -5.85 2.14
N PHE A 248 3.97 -4.61 2.61
CA PHE A 248 2.78 -3.79 2.45
C PHE A 248 2.79 -3.13 1.08
N SER A 249 1.89 -3.56 0.21
CA SER A 249 1.63 -2.92 -1.08
C SER A 249 0.13 -2.70 -1.33
N MET A 250 -0.18 -1.79 -2.25
CA MET A 250 -1.53 -1.53 -2.76
C MET A 250 -1.49 -1.53 -4.28
N GLU A 251 -1.54 -2.72 -4.86
CA GLU A 251 -1.32 -2.92 -6.29
C GLU A 251 -2.64 -3.15 -7.04
N ARG A 252 -2.78 -2.63 -8.25
CA ARG A 252 -3.91 -2.96 -9.12
C ARG A 252 -3.54 -2.79 -10.59
N GLY A 253 -3.96 -3.72 -11.44
CA GLY A 253 -3.67 -3.64 -12.88
C GLY A 253 -2.17 -3.64 -13.21
N GLY A 254 -1.32 -4.21 -12.34
CA GLY A 254 0.14 -4.22 -12.48
C GLY A 254 0.84 -2.92 -12.04
N GLU A 255 0.11 -1.95 -11.49
CA GLU A 255 0.68 -0.71 -10.95
C GLU A 255 0.64 -0.69 -9.42
N ASP A 256 1.71 -0.16 -8.81
CA ASP A 256 1.80 0.10 -7.37
C ASP A 256 1.29 1.51 -7.02
N HIS A 257 0.25 1.57 -6.18
CA HIS A 257 -0.37 2.80 -5.70
C HIS A 257 -0.06 3.11 -4.23
N THR A 258 0.81 2.35 -3.58
CA THR A 258 1.09 2.43 -2.13
C THR A 258 1.42 3.85 -1.67
N THR A 259 2.44 4.48 -2.25
CA THR A 259 2.85 5.85 -1.90
C THR A 259 1.73 6.86 -2.13
N THR A 260 0.94 6.68 -3.19
CA THR A 260 -0.18 7.57 -3.53
C THR A 260 -1.23 7.57 -2.43
N PHE A 261 -1.65 6.37 -1.99
CA PHE A 261 -2.67 6.24 -0.95
C PHE A 261 -2.14 6.52 0.45
N LEU A 262 -0.89 6.17 0.76
CA LEU A 262 -0.32 6.48 2.07
C LEU A 262 -0.04 7.97 2.26
N ASN A 263 0.09 8.77 1.20
CA ASN A 263 0.20 10.24 1.32
C ASN A 263 -1.16 10.94 1.42
N MET A 264 -2.26 10.23 1.22
CA MET A 264 -3.61 10.77 1.24
C MET A 264 -4.11 11.08 2.66
N GLU A 265 -4.91 12.14 2.78
CA GLU A 265 -5.71 12.40 3.99
C GLU A 265 -7.11 11.81 3.82
N ASN A 266 -7.73 11.40 4.93
CA ASN A 266 -9.10 10.89 4.95
C ASN A 266 -9.32 9.66 4.06
N LEU A 267 -8.42 8.68 4.18
CA LEU A 267 -8.52 7.41 3.47
C LEU A 267 -9.15 6.35 4.38
N ILE A 268 -10.22 5.73 3.93
CA ILE A 268 -10.79 4.52 4.52
C ILE A 268 -10.30 3.32 3.73
N VAL A 269 -9.80 2.32 4.45
CA VAL A 269 -9.32 1.07 3.87
C VAL A 269 -10.10 -0.09 4.46
N VAL A 270 -10.81 -0.82 3.61
CA VAL A 270 -11.46 -2.08 3.95
C VAL A 270 -10.45 -3.22 3.75
N ILE A 271 -10.20 -4.02 4.78
CA ILE A 271 -9.26 -5.14 4.71
C ILE A 271 -10.04 -6.43 4.62
N ALA A 272 -9.79 -7.24 3.59
CA ALA A 272 -10.32 -8.60 3.48
C ALA A 272 -9.21 -9.53 3.00
N TYR A 273 -8.48 -10.17 3.92
CA TYR A 273 -7.25 -10.89 3.56
C TYR A 273 -7.47 -12.07 2.62
N ASN A 274 -8.66 -12.69 2.63
CA ASN A 274 -9.04 -13.74 1.70
C ASN A 274 -10.58 -13.84 1.66
N LEU A 275 -11.15 -13.65 0.47
CA LEU A 275 -12.60 -13.67 0.27
C LEU A 275 -13.21 -15.06 0.48
N SER A 276 -12.49 -16.15 0.21
CA SER A 276 -13.03 -17.52 0.40
C SER A 276 -13.33 -17.87 1.86
N VAL A 277 -12.72 -17.15 2.80
CA VAL A 277 -12.89 -17.33 4.26
C VAL A 277 -13.31 -16.02 4.95
N SER A 278 -13.90 -15.07 4.20
CA SER A 278 -14.46 -13.84 4.76
C SER A 278 -15.85 -14.08 5.36
N GLU A 279 -16.17 -13.33 6.41
CA GLU A 279 -17.50 -13.29 7.03
C GLU A 279 -18.42 -12.41 6.19
N MET A 280 -19.14 -13.06 5.28
CA MET A 280 -19.92 -12.41 4.22
C MET A 280 -20.98 -11.41 4.74
N ASP A 281 -21.64 -11.72 5.85
CA ASP A 281 -22.61 -10.83 6.49
C ASP A 281 -22.00 -9.46 6.88
N GLY A 282 -20.68 -9.44 7.13
CA GLY A 282 -19.96 -8.22 7.48
C GLY A 282 -19.93 -7.19 6.37
N PHE A 283 -19.97 -7.59 5.09
CA PHE A 283 -19.90 -6.64 3.97
C PHE A 283 -21.11 -5.72 3.88
N ASN A 284 -22.29 -6.12 4.39
CA ASN A 284 -23.45 -5.23 4.49
C ASN A 284 -23.19 -4.06 5.46
N LYS A 285 -22.54 -4.32 6.60
CA LYS A 285 -22.15 -3.28 7.56
C LYS A 285 -21.04 -2.40 6.98
N ILE A 286 -20.04 -3.02 6.33
CA ILE A 286 -18.97 -2.30 5.63
C ILE A 286 -19.56 -1.34 4.61
N LYS A 287 -20.45 -1.81 3.74
CA LYS A 287 -21.13 -0.99 2.74
C LYS A 287 -21.74 0.27 3.36
N THR A 288 -22.51 0.09 4.42
CA THR A 288 -23.21 1.19 5.11
C THR A 288 -22.25 2.25 5.60
N VAL A 289 -21.13 1.86 6.23
CA VAL A 289 -20.17 2.83 6.80
C VAL A 289 -19.27 3.44 5.73
N THR A 290 -18.97 2.70 4.66
CA THR A 290 -18.23 3.24 3.51
C THR A 290 -19.06 4.22 2.70
N ASP A 291 -20.38 4.02 2.59
CA ASP A 291 -21.28 4.98 1.94
C ASP A 291 -21.33 6.30 2.74
N ASP A 292 -21.41 6.23 4.07
CA ASP A 292 -21.32 7.41 4.95
C ASP A 292 -19.94 8.09 4.82
N ALA A 293 -18.85 7.32 4.72
CA ALA A 293 -17.52 7.86 4.51
C ALA A 293 -17.41 8.63 3.19
N LEU A 294 -17.89 8.04 2.09
CA LEU A 294 -17.94 8.68 0.78
C LEU A 294 -18.80 9.96 0.82
N ALA A 295 -19.96 9.91 1.48
CA ALA A 295 -20.83 11.08 1.65
C ALA A 295 -20.15 12.22 2.45
N LYS A 296 -19.23 11.90 3.35
CA LYS A 296 -18.42 12.85 4.11
C LYS A 296 -17.13 13.27 3.40
N GLY A 297 -16.91 12.86 2.16
CA GLY A 297 -15.77 13.24 1.33
C GLY A 297 -14.50 12.41 1.55
N TYR A 298 -14.58 11.29 2.26
CA TYR A 298 -13.45 10.36 2.39
C TYR A 298 -13.24 9.57 1.10
N ARG A 299 -11.99 9.19 0.82
CA ARG A 299 -11.71 8.16 -0.17
C ARG A 299 -11.89 6.79 0.47
N VAL A 300 -12.50 5.85 -0.24
CA VAL A 300 -12.60 4.46 0.20
C VAL A 300 -11.92 3.54 -0.80
N ILE A 301 -11.10 2.62 -0.31
CA ILE A 301 -10.51 1.51 -1.07
C ILE A 301 -10.63 0.20 -0.27
N GLY A 302 -10.47 -0.93 -0.94
CA GLY A 302 -10.30 -2.23 -0.30
C GLY A 302 -8.88 -2.78 -0.51
N LEU A 303 -8.40 -3.61 0.39
CA LEU A 303 -7.20 -4.45 0.20
C LEU A 303 -7.57 -5.92 0.37
N SER A 304 -7.08 -6.76 -0.55
CA SER A 304 -7.31 -8.21 -0.53
C SER A 304 -6.17 -8.97 -1.19
N ALA A 305 -5.90 -10.20 -0.74
CA ALA A 305 -5.00 -11.11 -1.44
C ALA A 305 -5.75 -12.02 -2.45
N SER A 306 -7.08 -11.91 -2.53
CA SER A 306 -7.88 -12.62 -3.54
C SER A 306 -7.74 -11.99 -4.92
N SER A 307 -8.16 -12.73 -5.95
CA SER A 307 -8.05 -12.30 -7.34
C SER A 307 -8.89 -11.04 -7.62
N GLU A 308 -8.50 -10.26 -8.64
CA GLU A 308 -9.28 -9.08 -9.05
C GLU A 308 -10.71 -9.49 -9.44
N GLU A 309 -10.88 -10.63 -10.14
CA GLU A 309 -12.18 -11.21 -10.49
C GLU A 309 -13.08 -11.44 -9.26
N ASP A 310 -12.55 -12.10 -8.22
CA ASP A 310 -13.32 -12.36 -6.98
C ASP A 310 -13.72 -11.05 -6.28
N THR A 311 -12.80 -10.08 -6.25
CA THR A 311 -13.07 -8.79 -5.60
C THR A 311 -14.07 -7.93 -6.37
N GLU A 312 -14.08 -8.02 -7.71
CA GLU A 312 -15.05 -7.32 -8.56
C GLU A 312 -16.44 -7.96 -8.47
N ALA A 313 -16.52 -9.29 -8.43
CA ALA A 313 -17.75 -10.01 -8.17
C ALA A 313 -18.35 -9.61 -6.82
N LEU A 314 -17.54 -9.63 -5.75
CA LEU A 314 -17.96 -9.19 -4.42
C LEU A 314 -18.44 -7.74 -4.41
N ALA A 315 -17.69 -6.84 -5.05
CA ALA A 315 -18.06 -5.43 -5.11
C ALA A 315 -19.39 -5.21 -5.85
N SER A 316 -19.65 -5.98 -6.91
CA SER A 316 -20.93 -5.98 -7.61
C SER A 316 -22.07 -6.51 -6.72
N ASP A 317 -21.88 -7.68 -6.10
CA ASP A 317 -22.91 -8.36 -5.31
C ASP A 317 -23.36 -7.54 -4.10
N TYR A 318 -22.42 -6.94 -3.39
CA TYR A 318 -22.69 -6.09 -2.23
C TYR A 318 -22.85 -4.61 -2.57
N LYS A 319 -22.75 -4.25 -3.86
CA LYS A 319 -22.81 -2.85 -4.35
C LYS A 319 -21.83 -1.95 -3.59
N LEU A 320 -20.60 -2.42 -3.45
CA LEU A 320 -19.52 -1.69 -2.80
C LEU A 320 -19.03 -0.59 -3.75
N ASN A 321 -19.05 0.65 -3.27
CA ASN A 321 -18.71 1.84 -4.06
C ASN A 321 -17.19 2.11 -4.09
N PHE A 322 -16.37 1.06 -4.03
CA PHE A 322 -14.92 1.15 -4.01
C PHE A 322 -14.26 -0.05 -4.66
N LYS A 323 -12.98 0.11 -4.96
CA LYS A 323 -12.14 -0.87 -5.64
C LYS A 323 -11.17 -1.52 -4.66
N PHE A 324 -10.94 -2.82 -4.83
CA PHE A 324 -9.90 -3.54 -4.11
C PHE A 324 -8.55 -3.41 -4.84
N TYR A 325 -7.48 -3.38 -4.04
CA TYR A 325 -6.09 -3.46 -4.45
C TYR A 325 -5.47 -4.69 -3.81
N PHE A 326 -4.55 -5.32 -4.52
CA PHE A 326 -3.78 -6.45 -4.04
C PHE A 326 -2.81 -6.01 -2.94
N CYS A 327 -2.71 -6.86 -1.91
CA CYS A 327 -1.73 -6.79 -0.83
C CYS A 327 -1.52 -8.21 -0.31
N ASP A 328 -0.31 -8.54 0.15
CA ASP A 328 0.01 -9.89 0.63
C ASP A 328 -0.92 -10.37 1.77
N MET A 329 -1.30 -11.65 1.74
CA MET A 329 -2.23 -12.22 2.71
C MET A 329 -1.68 -12.18 4.15
N THR A 330 -0.39 -12.42 4.33
CA THR A 330 0.27 -12.39 5.65
C THR A 330 0.29 -10.97 6.20
N THR A 331 0.57 -10.00 5.33
CA THR A 331 0.45 -8.57 5.64
C THR A 331 -0.96 -8.23 6.10
N LEU A 332 -1.99 -8.56 5.30
CA LEU A 332 -3.39 -8.24 5.60
C LEU A 332 -3.88 -8.90 6.90
N LYS A 333 -3.52 -10.17 7.13
CA LYS A 333 -3.78 -10.86 8.41
C LYS A 333 -3.19 -10.08 9.57
N THR A 334 -1.98 -9.55 9.42
CA THR A 334 -1.26 -8.80 10.46
C THR A 334 -1.88 -7.43 10.72
N ILE A 335 -2.40 -6.75 9.70
CA ILE A 335 -3.03 -5.43 9.85
C ILE A 335 -4.21 -5.50 10.83
N VAL A 336 -5.17 -6.41 10.61
CA VAL A 336 -6.41 -6.45 11.39
C VAL A 336 -6.88 -7.89 11.56
N ARG A 337 -7.30 -8.27 12.79
CA ARG A 337 -7.89 -9.60 13.05
C ARG A 337 -9.39 -9.57 12.75
N SER A 338 -9.73 -9.24 11.51
CA SER A 338 -11.11 -9.12 11.03
C SER A 338 -11.13 -9.34 9.53
N ASN A 339 -12.13 -10.06 9.02
CA ASN A 339 -12.25 -10.39 7.60
C ASN A 339 -13.72 -10.34 7.15
N PRO A 340 -14.27 -9.18 6.78
CA PRO A 340 -13.58 -7.92 6.54
C PRO A 340 -13.29 -7.12 7.81
N GLY A 341 -12.35 -6.17 7.77
CA GLY A 341 -12.10 -5.14 8.79
C GLY A 341 -12.03 -3.75 8.15
N ILE A 342 -12.01 -2.69 8.96
CA ILE A 342 -11.96 -1.31 8.46
C ILE A 342 -10.90 -0.48 9.20
N LEU A 343 -10.16 0.31 8.43
CA LEU A 343 -9.16 1.26 8.93
C LEU A 343 -9.48 2.67 8.44
N GLU A 344 -9.21 3.65 9.30
CA GLU A 344 -9.06 5.05 8.89
C GLU A 344 -7.58 5.42 8.89
N LEU A 345 -7.09 5.90 7.75
CA LEU A 345 -5.73 6.37 7.55
C LEU A 345 -5.70 7.88 7.31
N GLN A 346 -4.69 8.54 7.87
CA GLN A 346 -4.36 9.94 7.62
C GLN A 346 -2.86 10.03 7.35
N LYS A 347 -2.47 10.24 6.08
CA LYS A 347 -1.05 10.25 5.65
C LYS A 347 -0.28 9.03 6.15
N GLY A 348 -0.89 7.85 5.99
CA GLY A 348 -0.33 6.57 6.40
C GLY A 348 -0.45 6.26 7.89
N THR A 349 -0.85 7.22 8.73
CA THR A 349 -1.10 6.98 10.16
C THR A 349 -2.47 6.35 10.38
N ILE A 350 -2.50 5.22 11.09
CA ILE A 350 -3.73 4.52 11.50
C ILE A 350 -4.41 5.31 12.62
N LYS A 351 -5.57 5.91 12.33
CA LYS A 351 -6.37 6.65 13.32
C LYS A 351 -7.40 5.77 14.01
N GLN A 352 -8.02 4.88 13.25
CA GLN A 352 -9.02 3.94 13.75
C GLN A 352 -8.83 2.58 13.07
N LYS A 353 -9.17 1.52 13.80
CA LYS A 353 -9.20 0.17 13.29
C LYS A 353 -10.33 -0.58 13.99
N LEU A 354 -11.23 -1.17 13.22
CA LEU A 354 -12.44 -1.79 13.76
C LEU A 354 -12.68 -3.16 13.11
N HIS A 355 -13.25 -4.06 13.92
CA HIS A 355 -13.84 -5.29 13.44
C HIS A 355 -15.13 -4.95 12.67
N TRP A 356 -15.58 -5.79 11.73
CA TRP A 356 -16.83 -5.52 11.01
C TRP A 356 -18.06 -5.47 11.93
N ASN A 357 -18.01 -6.16 13.07
CA ASN A 357 -19.06 -6.05 14.10
C ASN A 357 -19.18 -4.65 14.69
N ASP A 358 -18.06 -3.94 14.75
CA ASP A 358 -17.92 -2.61 15.34
C ASP A 358 -17.87 -1.53 14.27
N ALA A 359 -18.12 -1.86 13.00
CA ALA A 359 -18.02 -0.93 11.88
C ALA A 359 -18.84 0.34 12.12
N SER A 360 -20.04 0.23 12.72
CA SER A 360 -20.90 1.37 13.06
C SER A 360 -20.32 2.34 14.10
N GLU A 361 -19.27 1.94 14.81
CA GLU A 361 -18.54 2.80 15.74
C GLU A 361 -17.49 3.68 15.06
N LEU A 362 -17.32 3.57 13.74
CA LEU A 362 -16.40 4.40 12.96
C LEU A 362 -16.75 5.88 13.09
N LYS A 363 -15.84 6.66 13.67
CA LYS A 363 -16.05 8.10 13.92
C LYS A 363 -15.39 8.92 12.84
N LEU A 364 -16.16 9.42 11.88
CA LEU A 364 -15.66 10.26 10.80
C LEU A 364 -15.90 11.74 11.09
N ARG A 365 -14.92 12.59 10.76
CA ARG A 365 -15.12 14.05 10.76
C ARG A 365 -15.89 14.47 9.51
N ASN A 366 -16.74 15.48 9.62
CA ASN A 366 -17.33 16.09 8.42
C ASN A 366 -16.24 16.91 7.73
N LEU A 367 -15.99 16.61 6.46
CA LEU A 367 -15.09 17.40 5.65
C LEU A 367 -15.88 18.49 4.90
N PRO A 368 -15.28 19.65 4.56
CA PRO A 368 -15.95 20.69 3.77
C PRO A 368 -16.48 20.15 2.44
N GLU A 369 -17.60 20.64 1.90
CA GLU A 369 -18.13 20.17 0.59
C GLU A 369 -17.10 20.30 -0.56
N THR A 370 -16.15 21.23 -0.45
CA THR A 370 -15.03 21.42 -1.39
C THR A 370 -13.86 20.45 -1.18
N SER A 371 -13.96 19.49 -0.27
CA SER A 371 -12.85 18.61 0.10
C SER A 371 -12.98 17.19 -0.47
N VAL A 372 -13.83 16.97 -1.48
CA VAL A 372 -13.73 15.75 -2.27
C VAL A 372 -12.30 15.68 -2.77
N GLN A 373 -11.53 14.73 -2.23
CA GLN A 373 -10.12 14.62 -2.57
C GLN A 373 -10.03 14.29 -4.06
N PRO A 374 -9.24 15.06 -4.84
CA PRO A 374 -8.98 14.72 -6.23
C PRO A 374 -8.55 13.25 -6.34
N ASP A 375 -8.98 12.56 -7.40
CA ASP A 375 -8.55 11.19 -7.68
C ASP A 375 -7.02 11.20 -7.83
N PRO A 376 -6.27 10.71 -6.83
CA PRO A 376 -4.84 10.93 -6.75
C PRO A 376 -4.10 10.05 -7.76
N VAL A 377 -4.72 8.92 -8.16
CA VAL A 377 -4.20 8.02 -9.17
C VAL A 377 -4.31 8.70 -10.52
N LEU A 378 -5.50 9.21 -10.85
CA LEU A 378 -5.70 9.94 -12.09
C LEU A 378 -4.85 11.22 -12.14
N LYS A 379 -4.75 11.97 -11.03
CA LYS A 379 -3.86 13.12 -10.93
C LYS A 379 -2.42 12.74 -11.26
N LYS A 380 -1.87 11.69 -10.63
CA LYS A 380 -0.51 11.20 -10.89
C LYS A 380 -0.32 10.83 -12.37
N SER A 381 -1.30 10.16 -12.98
CA SER A 381 -1.27 9.86 -14.42
C SER A 381 -1.25 11.12 -15.28
N LEU A 382 -2.07 12.12 -14.96
CA LEU A 382 -2.10 13.40 -15.68
C LEU A 382 -0.83 14.24 -15.48
N ASP A 383 -0.25 14.25 -14.28
CA ASP A 383 1.05 14.89 -14.00
C ASP A 383 2.16 14.23 -14.85
N SER A 384 2.15 12.90 -14.95
CA SER A 384 3.08 12.16 -15.80
C SER A 384 2.88 12.48 -17.28
N ILE A 385 1.63 12.53 -17.73
CA ILE A 385 1.27 12.93 -19.10
C ILE A 385 1.74 14.35 -19.40
N ALA A 386 1.57 15.31 -18.49
CA ALA A 386 2.02 16.68 -18.67
C ALA A 386 3.54 16.77 -18.89
N VAL A 387 4.32 15.97 -18.15
CA VAL A 387 5.77 15.88 -18.31
C VAL A 387 6.13 15.26 -19.67
N LEU A 388 5.49 14.15 -20.04
CA LEU A 388 5.77 13.45 -21.29
C LEU A 388 5.35 14.26 -22.52
N ASP A 389 4.19 14.92 -22.47
CA ASP A 389 3.66 15.74 -23.56
C ASP A 389 4.60 16.89 -23.94
N GLN A 390 5.29 17.48 -22.96
CA GLN A 390 6.22 18.59 -23.19
C GLN A 390 7.68 18.15 -23.39
N ARG A 391 7.98 16.86 -23.25
CA ARG A 391 9.35 16.33 -23.16
C ARG A 391 10.20 16.65 -24.40
N TYR A 392 9.69 16.39 -25.61
CA TYR A 392 10.44 16.65 -26.84
C TYR A 392 10.16 18.04 -27.42
N ARG A 393 8.97 18.60 -27.19
CA ARG A 393 8.59 19.94 -27.69
C ARG A 393 9.57 21.04 -27.28
N LYS A 394 10.03 21.03 -26.03
CA LYS A 394 11.02 22.00 -25.54
C LYS A 394 12.30 22.02 -26.37
N LEU A 395 12.71 20.87 -26.93
CA LEU A 395 13.88 20.76 -27.79
C LEU A 395 13.60 21.22 -29.24
N MET A 396 12.36 21.06 -29.71
CA MET A 396 11.96 21.44 -31.07
C MET A 396 11.97 22.94 -31.32
N TYR A 397 11.68 23.73 -30.29
CA TYR A 397 11.63 25.20 -30.39
C TYR A 397 12.99 25.89 -30.22
N LEU A 398 14.07 25.13 -30.00
CA LEU A 398 15.42 25.68 -29.96
C LEU A 398 15.94 25.91 -31.38
N GLU A 399 16.42 27.13 -31.63
CA GLU A 399 16.84 27.58 -32.97
C GLU A 399 18.12 26.90 -33.42
N THR A 400 19.08 26.72 -32.50
CA THR A 400 20.40 26.17 -32.83
C THR A 400 20.54 24.70 -32.40
N GLU A 401 21.35 23.95 -33.16
CA GLU A 401 21.66 22.56 -32.86
C GLU A 401 22.44 22.41 -31.54
N GLU A 402 23.34 23.35 -31.26
CA GLU A 402 24.17 23.38 -30.04
C GLU A 402 23.33 23.59 -28.77
N GLU A 403 22.36 24.51 -28.80
CA GLU A 403 21.43 24.70 -27.68
C GLU A 403 20.58 23.46 -27.45
N ARG A 404 20.14 22.81 -28.53
CA ARG A 404 19.32 21.61 -28.47
C ARG A 404 20.08 20.42 -27.90
N GLU A 405 21.33 20.22 -28.31
CA GLU A 405 22.21 19.17 -27.79
C GLU A 405 22.46 19.34 -26.30
N LYS A 406 22.80 20.56 -25.88
CA LYS A 406 23.00 20.88 -24.45
C LYS A 406 21.73 20.64 -23.63
N ALA A 407 20.58 21.14 -24.09
CA ALA A 407 19.30 20.97 -23.39
C ALA A 407 18.85 19.50 -23.35
N ALA A 408 19.18 18.71 -24.38
CA ALA A 408 18.94 17.27 -24.38
C ALA A 408 19.79 16.59 -23.29
N LEU A 409 21.11 16.77 -23.29
CA LEU A 409 22.00 16.16 -22.30
C LEU A 409 21.60 16.50 -20.86
N GLU A 410 21.24 17.76 -20.58
CA GLU A 410 20.74 18.20 -19.27
C GLU A 410 19.42 17.51 -18.86
N ALA A 411 18.59 17.13 -19.83
CA ALA A 411 17.33 16.41 -19.62
C ALA A 411 17.48 14.87 -19.56
N GLY A 412 18.72 14.34 -19.47
CA GLY A 412 19.00 12.93 -19.20
C GLY A 412 18.79 11.99 -20.39
N PHE A 413 19.09 12.50 -21.57
CA PHE A 413 18.86 11.89 -22.86
C PHE A 413 20.17 11.28 -23.39
N GLU A 414 20.18 9.99 -23.78
CA GLU A 414 21.38 9.32 -24.34
C GLU A 414 21.67 9.81 -25.77
N GLU A 415 22.94 9.96 -26.16
CA GLU A 415 23.46 10.57 -27.42
C GLU A 415 22.79 10.15 -28.75
N ALA A 416 21.97 9.11 -28.78
CA ALA A 416 21.29 8.65 -29.98
C ALA A 416 19.93 9.37 -30.22
N ASP A 417 20.00 10.41 -31.05
CA ASP A 417 18.92 10.92 -31.92
C ASP A 417 17.99 12.03 -31.35
N TYR A 418 18.56 13.25 -31.31
CA TYR A 418 17.88 14.55 -31.10
C TYR A 418 17.70 15.35 -32.39
N SER A 419 17.82 14.69 -33.55
CA SER A 419 17.55 15.32 -34.83
C SER A 419 16.08 15.80 -34.86
N ILE A 420 15.82 16.95 -35.49
CA ILE A 420 14.48 17.54 -35.45
C ILE A 420 13.41 16.60 -36.01
N GLY A 421 13.74 15.85 -37.07
CA GLY A 421 12.86 14.84 -37.65
C GLY A 421 12.55 13.67 -36.69
N SER A 422 13.55 13.20 -35.95
CA SER A 422 13.35 12.14 -34.94
C SER A 422 12.53 12.63 -33.75
N LEU A 423 12.76 13.87 -33.29
CA LEU A 423 11.96 14.48 -32.24
C LEU A 423 10.48 14.58 -32.65
N TRP A 424 10.19 15.01 -33.89
CA TRP A 424 8.82 15.07 -34.40
C TRP A 424 8.14 13.71 -34.42
N ALA A 425 8.84 12.66 -34.86
CA ALA A 425 8.31 11.30 -34.86
C ALA A 425 8.02 10.77 -33.44
N LYS A 426 8.96 10.97 -32.51
CA LYS A 426 8.81 10.58 -31.10
C LYS A 426 7.65 11.30 -30.43
N GLN A 427 7.51 12.60 -30.69
CA GLN A 427 6.43 13.41 -30.15
C GLN A 427 5.07 13.03 -30.74
N ALA A 428 4.96 12.80 -32.05
CA ALA A 428 3.71 12.35 -32.66
C ALA A 428 3.22 11.02 -32.08
N ALA A 429 4.13 10.11 -31.73
CA ALA A 429 3.79 8.87 -31.04
C ALA A 429 3.23 9.13 -29.62
N ILE A 430 3.87 10.02 -28.85
CA ILE A 430 3.39 10.44 -27.53
C ILE A 430 2.01 11.10 -27.64
N ASP A 431 1.81 11.99 -28.61
CA ASP A 431 0.55 12.72 -28.79
C ASP A 431 -0.61 11.76 -29.04
N SER A 432 -0.37 10.73 -29.86
CA SER A 432 -1.34 9.66 -30.14
C SER A 432 -1.64 8.81 -28.90
N LEU A 433 -0.61 8.38 -28.16
CA LEU A 433 -0.77 7.57 -26.94
C LEU A 433 -1.52 8.34 -25.84
N ASN A 434 -1.10 9.58 -25.58
CA ASN A 434 -1.75 10.47 -24.62
C ASN A 434 -3.20 10.72 -25.03
N MET A 435 -3.47 11.01 -26.31
CA MET A 435 -4.84 11.26 -26.78
C MET A 435 -5.73 10.03 -26.57
N ASN A 436 -5.25 8.82 -26.85
CA ASN A 436 -6.01 7.58 -26.61
C ASN A 436 -6.34 7.36 -25.13
N TYR A 437 -5.44 7.71 -24.22
CA TYR A 437 -5.72 7.66 -22.79
C TYR A 437 -6.76 8.73 -22.37
N ILE A 438 -6.59 9.96 -22.84
CA ILE A 438 -7.47 11.09 -22.53
C ILE A 438 -8.87 10.91 -23.12
N THR A 439 -9.02 10.34 -24.32
CA THR A 439 -10.35 10.02 -24.87
C THR A 439 -11.09 9.01 -23.99
N GLY A 440 -10.40 8.00 -23.45
CA GLY A 440 -10.98 7.05 -22.50
C GLY A 440 -11.56 7.75 -21.27
N ILE A 441 -10.88 8.78 -20.75
CA ILE A 441 -11.38 9.58 -19.63
C ILE A 441 -12.56 10.45 -20.06
N PHE A 442 -12.43 11.20 -21.16
CA PHE A 442 -13.49 12.09 -21.65
C PHE A 442 -14.79 11.34 -21.89
N ASP A 443 -14.72 10.18 -22.54
CA ASP A 443 -15.89 9.39 -22.92
C ASP A 443 -16.55 8.68 -21.70
N THR A 444 -15.83 8.48 -20.60
CA THR A 444 -16.36 7.76 -19.41
C THR A 444 -16.64 8.64 -18.20
N ARG A 445 -15.88 9.72 -18.01
CA ARG A 445 -15.90 10.58 -16.82
C ARG A 445 -16.09 12.07 -17.13
N GLY A 446 -16.10 12.46 -18.41
CA GLY A 446 -16.07 13.87 -18.81
C GLY A 446 -14.69 14.50 -18.63
N TYR A 447 -14.62 15.83 -18.61
CA TYR A 447 -13.35 16.54 -18.46
C TYR A 447 -12.79 16.35 -17.03
N PRO A 448 -11.53 15.93 -16.86
CA PRO A 448 -10.90 15.81 -15.54
C PRO A 448 -10.55 17.20 -15.03
N GLY A 449 -11.56 17.89 -14.49
CA GLY A 449 -11.48 19.25 -13.98
C GLY A 449 -10.74 19.40 -12.65
N THR A 450 -10.62 20.64 -12.17
CA THR A 450 -10.03 20.97 -10.87
C THR A 450 -10.63 20.15 -9.72
N SER A 451 -11.94 19.91 -9.72
CA SER A 451 -12.58 19.09 -8.69
C SER A 451 -12.16 17.61 -8.73
N MET A 452 -11.80 17.10 -9.92
CA MET A 452 -11.43 15.70 -10.10
C MET A 452 -9.94 15.45 -9.88
N VAL A 453 -9.06 16.37 -10.30
CA VAL A 453 -7.60 16.13 -10.35
C VAL A 453 -6.77 17.31 -9.85
N GLY A 454 -7.40 18.38 -9.39
CA GLY A 454 -6.71 19.59 -8.94
C GLY A 454 -6.02 20.34 -10.09
N ASP A 455 -4.78 20.75 -9.85
CA ASP A 455 -3.94 21.50 -10.79
C ASP A 455 -3.50 20.68 -12.02
N ALA A 456 -3.60 19.34 -11.97
CA ALA A 456 -3.27 18.47 -13.10
C ALA A 456 -4.30 18.54 -14.25
N ASN A 457 -5.42 19.25 -14.05
CA ASN A 457 -6.51 19.33 -15.03
C ASN A 457 -6.06 19.85 -16.40
N THR A 458 -5.07 20.74 -16.46
CA THR A 458 -4.60 21.35 -17.71
C THR A 458 -3.89 20.35 -18.61
N ALA A 459 -3.36 19.24 -18.06
CA ALA A 459 -2.68 18.21 -18.84
C ALA A 459 -3.60 17.64 -19.94
N ALA A 460 -4.85 17.33 -19.58
CA ALA A 460 -5.85 16.83 -20.52
C ALA A 460 -6.19 17.84 -21.61
N TRP A 461 -6.19 19.14 -21.27
CA TRP A 461 -6.40 20.21 -22.23
C TRP A 461 -5.21 20.32 -23.20
N TYR A 462 -3.96 20.28 -22.73
CA TYR A 462 -2.78 20.34 -23.60
C TYR A 462 -2.75 19.17 -24.59
N VAL A 463 -3.03 17.95 -24.12
CA VAL A 463 -3.13 16.77 -24.99
C VAL A 463 -4.17 16.98 -26.09
N LEU A 464 -5.37 17.43 -25.74
CA LEU A 464 -6.41 17.74 -26.74
C LEU A 464 -5.97 18.89 -27.68
N GLN A 465 -5.29 19.89 -27.13
CA GLN A 465 -4.84 21.07 -27.86
C GLN A 465 -3.83 20.73 -28.95
N HIS A 466 -2.98 19.74 -28.70
CA HIS A 466 -2.00 19.21 -29.64
C HIS A 466 -2.57 18.19 -30.63
N ASN A 467 -3.83 17.79 -30.45
CA ASN A 467 -4.54 16.84 -31.29
C ASN A 467 -5.77 17.49 -31.96
N PRO A 468 -5.57 18.45 -32.90
CA PRO A 468 -6.63 19.34 -33.38
C PRO A 468 -7.81 18.61 -34.04
N LYS A 469 -7.58 17.41 -34.61
CA LYS A 469 -8.62 16.56 -35.19
C LYS A 469 -9.70 16.12 -34.19
N HIS A 470 -9.39 16.13 -32.89
CA HIS A 470 -10.31 15.75 -31.83
C HIS A 470 -11.02 16.95 -31.18
N ILE A 471 -10.56 18.19 -31.42
CA ILE A 471 -11.11 19.39 -30.77
C ILE A 471 -12.61 19.53 -31.05
N GLU A 472 -13.05 19.33 -32.29
CA GLU A 472 -14.46 19.45 -32.67
C GLU A 472 -15.39 18.58 -31.81
N LYS A 473 -14.97 17.34 -31.51
CA LYS A 473 -15.75 16.39 -30.70
C LYS A 473 -15.88 16.86 -29.25
N TYR A 474 -14.82 17.40 -28.66
CA TYR A 474 -14.74 17.67 -27.22
C TYR A 474 -14.91 19.14 -26.83
N LEU A 475 -14.89 20.08 -27.78
CA LEU A 475 -15.03 21.51 -27.52
C LEU A 475 -16.29 21.87 -26.68
N PRO A 476 -17.48 21.27 -26.90
CA PRO A 476 -18.64 21.52 -26.04
C PRO A 476 -18.39 21.16 -24.56
N MET A 477 -17.71 20.04 -24.30
CA MET A 477 -17.34 19.59 -22.96
C MET A 477 -16.34 20.55 -22.30
N ILE A 478 -15.36 21.02 -23.07
CA ILE A 478 -14.36 21.99 -22.59
C ILE A 478 -15.02 23.34 -22.25
N LYS A 479 -16.00 23.79 -23.05
CA LYS A 479 -16.80 24.99 -22.76
C LYS A 479 -17.60 24.84 -21.47
N GLU A 480 -18.25 23.70 -21.28
CA GLU A 480 -19.00 23.40 -20.05
C GLU A 480 -18.06 23.38 -18.82
N ALA A 481 -16.90 22.75 -18.94
CA ALA A 481 -15.88 22.73 -17.89
C ALA A 481 -15.41 24.15 -17.53
N GLY A 482 -15.16 25.01 -18.53
CA GLY A 482 -14.79 26.41 -18.30
C GLY A 482 -15.87 27.20 -17.58
N GLN A 483 -17.14 27.02 -17.95
CA GLN A 483 -18.27 27.69 -17.28
C GLN A 483 -18.42 27.27 -15.82
N LYS A 484 -18.06 26.02 -15.50
CA LYS A 484 -18.06 25.48 -14.13
C LYS A 484 -16.81 25.85 -13.33
N GLY A 485 -15.83 26.53 -13.93
CA GLY A 485 -14.55 26.84 -13.29
C GLY A 485 -13.62 25.63 -13.13
N GLU A 486 -13.88 24.54 -13.87
CA GLU A 486 -13.09 23.30 -13.85
C GLU A 486 -11.81 23.35 -14.67
N ILE A 487 -11.67 24.39 -15.50
CA ILE A 487 -10.47 24.77 -16.26
C ILE A 487 -10.48 26.31 -16.41
N PRO A 488 -9.31 26.99 -16.38
CA PRO A 488 -9.26 28.42 -16.67
C PRO A 488 -9.92 28.76 -18.01
N PHE A 489 -10.88 29.69 -18.01
CA PHE A 489 -11.67 30.01 -19.21
C PHE A 489 -10.81 30.50 -20.39
N ARG A 490 -9.67 31.14 -20.12
CA ARG A 490 -8.67 31.52 -21.14
C ARG A 490 -8.19 30.34 -21.99
N LEU A 491 -8.12 29.13 -21.43
CA LEU A 491 -7.75 27.92 -22.15
C LEU A 491 -8.90 27.44 -23.06
N VAL A 492 -10.15 27.62 -22.64
CA VAL A 492 -11.32 27.39 -23.50
C VAL A 492 -11.27 28.33 -24.71
N ALA A 493 -11.04 29.63 -24.46
CA ALA A 493 -10.91 30.64 -25.51
C ALA A 493 -9.79 30.33 -26.52
N MET A 494 -8.61 29.91 -26.04
CA MET A 494 -7.50 29.49 -26.91
C MET A 494 -7.86 28.30 -27.80
N MET A 495 -8.58 27.32 -27.24
CA MET A 495 -8.97 26.12 -27.99
C MET A 495 -10.06 26.41 -29.02
N GLU A 496 -11.01 27.27 -28.67
CA GLU A 496 -12.07 27.73 -29.58
C GLU A 496 -11.49 28.51 -30.76
N ASP A 497 -10.60 29.47 -30.52
CA ASP A 497 -9.94 30.19 -31.60
C ASP A 497 -9.11 29.26 -32.50
N ARG A 498 -8.41 28.26 -31.93
CA ARG A 498 -7.69 27.26 -32.74
C ARG A 498 -8.62 26.41 -33.60
N TYR A 499 -9.77 26.02 -33.05
CA TYR A 499 -10.80 25.31 -33.82
C TYR A 499 -11.30 26.15 -34.99
N LEU A 500 -11.65 27.43 -34.74
CA LEU A 500 -12.13 28.36 -35.76
C LEU A 500 -11.08 28.62 -36.84
N MET A 501 -9.83 28.91 -36.46
CA MET A 501 -8.73 29.04 -37.41
C MET A 501 -8.55 27.76 -38.26
N GLY A 502 -8.61 26.58 -37.63
CA GLY A 502 -8.53 25.30 -38.34
C GLY A 502 -9.68 25.03 -39.32
N LYS A 503 -10.83 25.67 -39.13
CA LYS A 503 -11.97 25.67 -40.07
C LYS A 503 -11.89 26.76 -41.13
N GLY A 504 -10.90 27.65 -41.05
CA GLY A 504 -10.81 28.81 -41.92
C GLY A 504 -11.82 29.91 -41.56
N GLU A 505 -12.26 29.97 -40.30
CA GLU A 505 -13.24 30.95 -39.80
C GLU A 505 -12.57 32.01 -38.93
N PRO A 506 -13.15 33.23 -38.80
CA PRO A 506 -12.64 34.24 -37.89
C PRO A 506 -12.64 33.74 -36.44
N GLN A 507 -11.57 34.04 -35.70
CA GLN A 507 -11.46 33.73 -34.27
C GLN A 507 -12.21 34.75 -33.40
N ILE A 508 -12.40 34.46 -32.11
CA ILE A 508 -13.21 35.28 -31.19
C ILE A 508 -12.34 36.11 -30.25
N TYR A 509 -11.24 35.54 -29.74
CA TYR A 509 -10.42 36.13 -28.67
C TYR A 509 -9.02 36.59 -29.13
N GLY A 510 -8.64 36.29 -30.37
CA GLY A 510 -7.37 36.75 -30.94
C GLY A 510 -6.15 35.99 -30.40
N THR A 511 -6.29 34.69 -30.14
CA THR A 511 -5.22 33.86 -29.57
C THR A 511 -4.41 33.07 -30.59
N GLN A 512 -4.80 33.07 -31.86
CA GLN A 512 -4.05 32.42 -32.94
C GLN A 512 -3.39 33.44 -33.86
N GLY A 513 -2.13 33.18 -34.20
CA GLY A 513 -1.38 33.87 -35.23
C GLY A 513 -0.81 32.90 -36.24
N MET A 514 -0.36 33.42 -37.38
CA MET A 514 0.23 32.67 -38.47
C MET A 514 1.42 33.45 -39.03
N THR A 515 2.46 32.72 -39.43
CA THR A 515 3.59 33.25 -40.19
C THR A 515 3.51 32.68 -41.59
N TYR A 516 3.47 33.55 -42.60
CA TYR A 516 3.55 33.16 -44.01
C TYR A 516 4.93 33.51 -44.57
N ASP A 517 5.47 32.62 -45.42
CA ASP A 517 6.75 32.84 -46.13
C ASP A 517 6.62 33.82 -47.33
N ASP A 518 5.52 34.58 -47.41
CA ASP A 518 5.20 35.51 -48.48
C ASP A 518 4.95 36.93 -47.97
N GLU A 519 4.40 37.81 -48.83
CA GLU A 519 4.14 39.22 -48.51
C GLU A 519 3.18 39.43 -47.31
N ARG A 520 2.42 38.40 -46.90
CA ARG A 520 1.55 38.46 -45.71
C ARG A 520 2.35 38.52 -44.41
N GLY A 521 3.51 37.86 -44.36
CA GLY A 521 4.37 37.78 -43.17
C GLY A 521 3.64 37.26 -41.92
N ASP A 522 4.03 37.79 -40.77
CA ASP A 522 3.39 37.50 -39.48
C ASP A 522 2.04 38.23 -39.36
N LEU A 523 1.02 37.51 -38.92
CA LEU A 523 -0.30 38.08 -38.65
C LEU A 523 -1.03 37.41 -37.50
N ILE A 524 -1.91 38.17 -36.86
CA ILE A 524 -2.96 37.61 -36.01
C ILE A 524 -4.13 37.21 -36.91
N TRP A 525 -4.63 35.99 -36.72
CA TRP A 525 -5.73 35.46 -37.53
C TRP A 525 -6.99 36.37 -37.42
N PRO A 526 -7.81 36.56 -38.47
CA PRO A 526 -8.92 37.50 -38.47
C PRO A 526 -9.86 37.28 -37.29
N ILE A 527 -10.26 38.37 -36.62
CA ILE A 527 -11.12 38.34 -35.42
C ILE A 527 -12.53 38.77 -35.84
N ALA A 528 -13.55 38.01 -35.44
CA ALA A 528 -14.95 38.25 -35.83
C ALA A 528 -15.44 39.66 -35.43
N ASP A 529 -15.03 40.13 -34.25
CA ASP A 529 -15.32 41.47 -33.74
C ASP A 529 -14.07 42.07 -33.09
N PRO A 530 -13.20 42.75 -33.85
CA PRO A 530 -11.96 43.31 -33.34
C PRO A 530 -12.16 44.43 -32.31
N GLU A 531 -13.26 45.19 -32.38
CA GLU A 531 -13.50 46.33 -31.49
C GLU A 531 -13.76 45.88 -30.04
N GLY A 532 -14.52 44.79 -29.86
CA GLY A 532 -14.83 44.21 -28.55
C GLY A 532 -13.81 43.19 -28.02
N VAL A 533 -12.72 42.91 -28.75
CA VAL A 533 -11.83 41.78 -28.43
C VAL A 533 -11.16 41.91 -27.06
N ASN A 534 -10.69 43.10 -26.69
CA ASN A 534 -9.97 43.31 -25.44
C ASN A 534 -10.88 43.17 -24.21
N GLU A 535 -12.17 43.47 -24.33
CA GLU A 535 -13.16 43.20 -23.29
C GLU A 535 -13.40 41.70 -23.13
N ARG A 536 -13.63 40.97 -24.23
CA ARG A 536 -13.77 39.50 -24.20
C ARG A 536 -12.53 38.80 -23.67
N ARG A 537 -11.33 39.26 -24.03
CA ARG A 537 -10.06 38.75 -23.49
C ARG A 537 -9.98 38.94 -21.98
N LYS A 538 -10.34 40.12 -21.49
CA LYS A 538 -10.37 40.39 -20.05
C LYS A 538 -11.37 39.49 -19.33
N GLU A 539 -12.58 39.33 -19.86
CA GLU A 539 -13.62 38.45 -19.30
C GLU A 539 -13.19 36.97 -19.30
N ALA A 540 -12.48 36.52 -20.34
CA ALA A 540 -11.94 35.17 -20.41
C ALA A 540 -10.71 34.95 -19.49
N GLY A 541 -10.17 36.00 -18.86
CA GLY A 541 -9.04 35.90 -17.92
C GLY A 541 -7.66 36.03 -18.56
N PHE A 542 -7.55 36.71 -19.71
CA PHE A 542 -6.27 37.14 -20.27
C PHE A 542 -5.78 38.44 -19.60
N GLU A 543 -4.48 38.53 -19.34
CA GLU A 543 -3.86 39.70 -18.69
C GLU A 543 -3.40 40.77 -19.70
N THR A 544 -3.32 40.43 -20.99
CA THR A 544 -2.81 41.30 -22.06
C THR A 544 -3.86 41.64 -23.09
N THR A 545 -3.77 42.85 -23.63
CA THR A 545 -4.54 43.25 -24.82
C THR A 545 -4.05 42.48 -26.05
N ILE A 546 -4.82 42.52 -27.15
CA ILE A 546 -4.45 41.87 -28.40
C ILE A 546 -3.15 42.45 -28.97
N GLU A 547 -2.92 43.75 -28.82
CA GLU A 547 -1.70 44.43 -29.30
C GLU A 547 -0.48 43.97 -28.51
N ALA A 548 -0.57 43.91 -27.19
CA ALA A 548 0.51 43.42 -26.33
C ALA A 548 0.77 41.93 -26.56
N TYR A 549 -0.28 41.14 -26.77
CA TYR A 549 -0.14 39.72 -27.11
C TYR A 549 0.54 39.50 -28.46
N ALA A 550 0.19 40.28 -29.48
CA ALA A 550 0.78 40.17 -30.80
C ALA A 550 2.28 40.49 -30.78
N LYS A 551 2.70 41.48 -29.98
CA LYS A 551 4.12 41.74 -29.72
C LYS A 551 4.83 40.61 -29.01
N ASN A 552 4.19 39.99 -28.02
CA ASN A 552 4.77 38.82 -27.35
C ASN A 552 4.94 37.63 -28.29
N LEU A 553 4.09 37.52 -29.33
CA LEU A 553 4.12 36.41 -30.28
C LEU A 553 5.16 36.62 -31.39
N PHE A 554 5.27 37.84 -31.94
CA PHE A 554 6.07 38.13 -33.13
C PHE A 554 7.22 39.14 -32.91
N GLY A 555 7.39 39.63 -31.68
CA GLY A 555 8.44 40.58 -31.30
C GLY A 555 7.93 42.01 -31.05
N GLU A 556 8.74 42.81 -30.35
CA GLU A 556 8.37 44.17 -29.89
C GLU A 556 8.02 45.15 -31.03
N ASP A 557 8.60 44.93 -32.21
CA ASP A 557 8.41 45.73 -33.42
C ASP A 557 7.12 45.36 -34.19
N PHE A 558 6.41 44.32 -33.76
CA PHE A 558 5.17 43.90 -34.40
C PHE A 558 4.03 44.89 -34.15
N GLU A 559 3.37 45.32 -35.23
CA GLU A 559 2.17 46.15 -35.18
C GLU A 559 0.92 45.34 -35.53
N TYR A 560 0.02 45.18 -34.56
CA TYR A 560 -1.27 44.53 -34.79
C TYR A 560 -2.11 45.31 -35.81
N LYS A 561 -2.59 44.60 -36.83
CA LYS A 561 -3.51 45.11 -37.86
C LYS A 561 -4.80 44.31 -37.84
N VAL A 562 -5.92 45.01 -38.00
CA VAL A 562 -7.22 44.37 -38.20
C VAL A 562 -7.28 43.83 -39.62
N LEU A 563 -7.43 42.51 -39.75
CA LEU A 563 -7.50 41.80 -41.03
C LEU A 563 -8.86 41.11 -41.18
N THR A 564 -9.32 40.98 -42.42
CA THR A 564 -10.49 40.18 -42.78
C THR A 564 -10.06 38.80 -43.29
N MET A 565 -11.01 37.87 -43.40
CA MET A 565 -10.74 36.57 -44.03
C MET A 565 -10.29 36.70 -45.50
N GLU A 566 -10.75 37.73 -46.20
CA GLU A 566 -10.32 38.02 -47.57
C GLU A 566 -8.84 38.46 -47.64
N ASP A 567 -8.33 39.11 -46.61
CA ASP A 567 -6.93 39.54 -46.56
C ASP A 567 -5.97 38.37 -46.37
N VAL A 568 -6.41 37.34 -45.66
CA VAL A 568 -5.59 36.17 -45.32
C VAL A 568 -5.70 35.07 -46.37
N ASN A 569 -6.84 34.95 -47.06
CA ASN A 569 -7.07 33.96 -48.12
C ASN A 569 -6.60 34.41 -49.52
N LYS A 570 -5.72 35.42 -49.63
CA LYS A 570 -5.12 35.79 -50.91
C LYS A 570 -4.21 34.65 -51.40
N ASP A 571 -4.54 34.12 -52.59
CA ASP A 571 -3.76 33.13 -53.34
C ASP A 571 -2.40 33.69 -53.79
#